data_AF-S4MVJ1-F1
#
_entry.id   AF-S4MVJ1-F1
#
_cell.length_a   1.000
_cell.length_b   1.000
_cell.length_c   1.000
_cell.angle_alpha   90.00
_cell.angle_beta   90.00
_cell.angle_gamma   90.00
#
_symmetry.space_group_name_H-M   'P 1'
#
loop_
_entity.id
_entity.type
_entity.pdbx_description
1 polymer ?
#
loop_
_entity_poly.entity_id
_entity_poly.type
_entity_poly.pdbx_seq_one_letter_code
_entity_poly.pdbx_strand_id
1 'polypeptide(L)'
;MEESSGAPPLPPDDLVVSVGLEIAMKWGAALGGPEQLKIALAALEPQLKRDHQVRLRHLDMQREAAERKDENAKAAAEREARLAREKRQHALWMTGLYVGAVISIAMLGAGIYVARDVWWLAIMLCGPSLIAMGKLYVLRRSDSEDMKAVARSARDTTNAAGQAQPPPLP
;
A
#
# COMPACT_ATOMS: atom_id res chain seq x y z
N MET A 1 -52.94 -3.12 -25.50
CA MET A 1 -51.81 -3.80 -26.15
C MET A 1 -51.55 -3.01 -27.42
N GLU A 2 -50.63 -2.04 -27.36
CA GLU A 2 -50.17 -1.31 -28.53
C GLU A 2 -48.67 -1.59 -28.69
N GLU A 3 -48.31 -2.10 -29.86
CA GLU A 3 -46.95 -2.38 -30.29
C GLU A 3 -46.17 -1.07 -30.40
N SER A 4 -45.24 -0.86 -29.46
CA SER A 4 -44.21 0.18 -29.58
C SER A 4 -43.15 -0.30 -30.56
N SER A 5 -43.29 0.13 -31.81
CA SER A 5 -42.37 -0.12 -32.92
C SER A 5 -40.93 0.27 -32.55
N GLY A 6 -40.06 -0.73 -32.46
CA GLY A 6 -38.64 -0.57 -32.18
C GLY A 6 -37.86 -0.12 -33.40
N ALA A 7 -37.88 1.18 -33.68
CA ALA A 7 -36.90 1.80 -34.56
C ALA A 7 -35.67 2.22 -33.72
N PRO A 8 -34.44 1.79 -34.07
CA PRO A 8 -33.23 2.28 -33.39
C PRO A 8 -33.09 3.79 -33.62
N PRO A 9 -32.62 4.56 -32.62
CA PRO A 9 -32.38 5.99 -32.80
C PRO A 9 -31.36 6.19 -33.92
N LEU A 10 -31.75 6.92 -34.97
CA LEU A 10 -30.86 7.32 -36.05
C LEU A 10 -29.65 8.07 -35.45
N PRO A 11 -28.43 7.81 -35.96
CA PRO A 11 -27.23 8.45 -35.43
C PRO A 11 -27.31 9.97 -35.60
N PRO A 12 -26.89 10.75 -34.57
CA PRO A 12 -26.96 12.22 -34.56
C PRO A 12 -26.03 12.92 -35.58
N ASP A 13 -25.27 12.16 -36.37
CA ASP A 13 -24.30 12.67 -37.33
C ASP A 13 -24.96 13.45 -38.49
N ASP A 14 -26.17 13.07 -38.90
CA ASP A 14 -26.89 13.74 -40.01
C ASP A 14 -27.31 15.17 -39.66
N LEU A 15 -27.54 15.47 -38.38
CA LEU A 15 -27.98 16.79 -37.93
C LEU A 15 -26.82 17.79 -37.91
N VAL A 16 -25.63 17.33 -37.50
CA VAL A 16 -24.42 18.17 -37.49
C VAL A 16 -23.98 18.46 -38.92
N VAL A 17 -24.06 17.47 -39.80
CA VAL A 17 -23.69 17.61 -41.22
C VAL A 17 -24.68 18.51 -41.96
N SER A 18 -26.00 18.36 -41.75
CA SER A 18 -27.01 19.20 -42.40
C SER A 18 -26.94 20.67 -41.95
N VAL A 19 -26.78 20.93 -40.64
CA VAL A 19 -26.56 22.30 -40.12
C VAL A 19 -25.24 22.87 -40.66
N GLY A 20 -24.19 22.07 -40.74
CA GLY A 20 -22.91 22.47 -41.34
C GLY A 20 -23.04 22.87 -42.81
N LEU A 21 -23.81 22.11 -43.60
CA LEU A 21 -24.07 22.39 -45.00
C LEU A 21 -24.87 23.69 -45.19
N GLU A 22 -25.89 23.91 -44.36
CA GLU A 22 -26.73 25.11 -44.41
C GLU A 22 -25.92 26.38 -44.09
N ILE A 23 -25.02 26.29 -43.10
CA ILE A 23 -24.08 27.36 -42.76
C ILE A 23 -23.12 27.59 -43.93
N ALA A 24 -22.54 26.54 -44.52
CA ALA A 24 -21.65 26.66 -45.66
C ALA A 24 -22.33 27.36 -46.86
N MET A 25 -23.59 27.04 -47.15
CA MET A 25 -24.37 27.71 -48.19
C MET A 25 -24.61 29.20 -47.87
N LYS A 26 -24.95 29.53 -46.62
CA LYS A 26 -25.15 30.93 -46.18
C LYS A 26 -23.87 31.76 -46.31
N TRP A 27 -22.71 31.17 -45.98
CA TRP A 27 -21.41 31.83 -46.18
C TRP A 27 -21.05 31.97 -47.66
N GLY A 28 -21.34 30.96 -48.48
CA GLY A 28 -21.10 31.02 -49.93
C GLY A 28 -21.91 32.12 -50.63
N ALA A 29 -23.15 32.35 -50.17
CA ALA A 29 -23.98 33.45 -50.64
C ALA A 29 -23.45 34.82 -50.17
N ALA A 30 -22.99 34.94 -48.93
CA ALA A 30 -22.47 36.19 -48.37
C ALA A 30 -21.11 36.63 -48.96
N LEU A 31 -20.25 35.69 -49.32
CA LEU A 31 -18.91 35.93 -49.88
C LEU A 31 -18.89 36.08 -51.41
N GLY A 32 -20.05 36.15 -52.09
CA GLY A 32 -20.10 36.39 -53.53
C GLY A 32 -19.88 35.15 -54.42
N GLY A 33 -20.18 33.95 -53.91
CA GLY A 33 -20.21 32.70 -54.68
C GLY A 33 -19.29 31.59 -54.16
N PRO A 34 -19.46 30.35 -54.64
CA PRO A 34 -18.73 29.17 -54.15
C PRO A 34 -17.21 29.24 -54.40
N GLU A 35 -16.78 29.94 -55.45
CA GLU A 35 -15.35 30.10 -55.78
C GLU A 35 -14.61 31.00 -54.76
N GLN A 36 -15.25 32.07 -54.28
CA GLN A 36 -14.63 32.92 -53.25
C GLN A 36 -14.54 32.21 -51.90
N LEU A 37 -15.56 31.40 -51.56
CA LEU A 37 -15.53 30.57 -50.36
C LEU A 37 -14.36 29.56 -50.42
N LYS A 38 -14.09 28.98 -51.59
CA LYS A 38 -12.97 28.05 -51.78
C LYS A 38 -11.61 28.73 -51.59
N ILE A 39 -11.45 29.95 -52.12
CA ILE A 39 -10.22 30.75 -51.93
C ILE A 39 -10.04 31.13 -50.45
N ALA A 40 -11.12 31.56 -49.77
CA ALA A 40 -11.10 31.89 -48.36
C ALA A 40 -10.75 30.68 -47.49
N LEU A 41 -11.33 29.50 -47.78
CA LEU A 41 -11.00 28.25 -47.09
C LEU A 41 -9.55 27.83 -47.34
N ALA A 42 -9.06 27.94 -48.57
CA ALA A 42 -7.65 27.64 -48.90
C ALA A 42 -6.68 28.55 -48.13
N ALA A 43 -7.04 29.82 -47.91
CA ALA A 43 -6.26 30.75 -47.09
C ALA A 43 -6.35 30.43 -45.58
N LEU A 44 -7.46 29.85 -45.11
CA LEU A 44 -7.69 29.53 -43.70
C LEU A 44 -7.07 28.18 -43.28
N GLU A 45 -6.96 27.22 -44.19
CA GLU A 45 -6.33 25.91 -43.96
C GLU A 45 -4.99 25.96 -43.21
N PRO A 46 -4.01 26.81 -43.57
CA PRO A 46 -2.74 26.86 -42.86
C PRO A 46 -2.88 27.35 -41.42
N GLN A 47 -3.82 28.25 -41.12
CA GLN A 47 -4.09 28.67 -39.74
C GLN A 47 -4.77 27.54 -38.95
N LEU A 48 -5.77 26.88 -39.54
CA LEU A 48 -6.48 25.78 -38.88
C LEU A 48 -5.54 24.62 -38.53
N LYS A 49 -4.60 24.30 -39.43
CA LYS A 49 -3.58 23.27 -39.18
C LYS A 49 -2.67 23.63 -38.00
N ARG A 50 -2.26 24.91 -37.88
CA ARG A 50 -1.44 25.37 -36.75
C ARG A 50 -2.22 25.28 -35.43
N ASP A 51 -3.44 25.77 -35.40
CA ASP A 51 -4.28 25.73 -34.19
C ASP A 51 -4.60 24.30 -33.76
N HIS A 52 -4.89 23.43 -34.73
CA HIS A 52 -5.10 22.01 -34.47
C HIS A 52 -3.84 21.36 -33.89
N GLN A 53 -2.67 21.64 -34.46
CA GLN A 53 -1.40 21.11 -33.96
C GLN A 53 -1.09 21.61 -32.53
N VAL A 54 -1.38 22.89 -32.24
CA VAL A 54 -1.24 23.44 -30.89
C VAL A 54 -2.18 22.75 -29.92
N ARG A 55 -3.44 22.52 -30.32
CA ARG A 55 -4.43 21.84 -29.48
C ARG A 55 -4.06 20.38 -29.21
N LEU A 56 -3.56 19.66 -30.22
CA LEU A 56 -3.05 18.30 -30.04
C LEU A 56 -1.90 18.26 -29.04
N ARG A 57 -0.90 19.13 -29.21
CA ARG A 57 0.23 19.22 -28.26
C ARG A 57 -0.24 19.55 -26.84
N HIS A 58 -1.26 20.39 -26.70
CA HIS A 58 -1.80 20.72 -25.40
C HIS A 58 -2.49 19.51 -24.74
N LEU A 59 -3.25 18.73 -25.50
CA LEU A 59 -3.87 17.50 -25.02
C LEU A 59 -2.82 16.45 -24.64
N ASP A 60 -1.75 16.31 -25.43
CA ASP A 60 -0.66 15.39 -25.12
C ASP A 60 0.04 15.80 -23.82
N MET A 61 0.35 17.09 -23.63
CA MET A 61 0.90 17.59 -22.37
C MET A 61 -0.05 17.34 -21.18
N GLN A 62 -1.36 17.49 -21.36
CA GLN A 62 -2.33 17.20 -20.30
C GLN A 62 -2.37 15.72 -19.95
N ARG A 63 -2.29 14.82 -20.94
CA ARG A 63 -2.24 13.37 -20.73
C ARG A 63 -0.98 12.97 -19.99
N GLU A 64 0.18 13.42 -20.43
CA GLU A 64 1.45 13.15 -19.73
C GLU A 64 1.43 13.68 -18.28
N ALA A 65 0.85 14.86 -18.06
CA ALA A 65 0.73 15.43 -16.72
C ALA A 65 -0.23 14.62 -15.82
N ALA A 66 -1.30 14.05 -16.38
CA ALA A 66 -2.20 13.17 -15.66
C ALA A 66 -1.53 11.84 -15.31
N GLU A 67 -0.82 11.22 -16.27
CA GLU A 67 -0.08 9.97 -16.05
C GLU A 67 0.97 10.13 -14.96
N ARG A 68 1.77 11.21 -14.99
CA ARG A 68 2.75 11.50 -13.93
C ARG A 68 2.10 11.70 -12.56
N LYS A 69 0.92 12.31 -12.49
CA LYS A 69 0.19 12.46 -11.23
C LYS A 69 -0.28 11.11 -10.69
N ASP A 70 -0.79 10.25 -11.56
CA ASP A 70 -1.25 8.91 -11.19
C ASP A 70 -0.09 8.03 -10.73
N GLU A 71 1.05 8.07 -11.41
CA GLU A 71 2.26 7.35 -11.01
C GLU A 71 2.77 7.83 -9.64
N ASN A 72 2.84 9.14 -9.44
CA ASN A 72 3.26 9.73 -8.16
C ASN A 72 2.29 9.38 -7.03
N ALA A 73 0.97 9.39 -7.30
CA ALA A 73 -0.04 9.01 -6.33
C ALA A 73 0.07 7.53 -5.94
N LYS A 74 0.30 6.64 -6.92
CA LYS A 74 0.54 5.21 -6.66
C LYS A 74 1.81 5.00 -5.83
N ALA A 75 2.90 5.68 -6.16
CA ALA A 75 4.15 5.60 -5.42
C ALA A 75 4.02 6.11 -3.98
N ALA A 76 3.26 7.20 -3.76
CA ALA A 76 2.98 7.73 -2.43
C ALA A 76 2.14 6.75 -1.60
N ALA A 77 1.06 6.21 -2.18
CA ALA A 77 0.21 5.22 -1.53
C ALA A 77 0.98 3.94 -1.16
N GLU A 78 1.91 3.50 -2.02
CA GLU A 78 2.75 2.34 -1.72
C GLU A 78 3.70 2.61 -0.54
N ARG A 79 4.33 3.79 -0.49
CA ARG A 79 5.19 4.19 0.64
C ARG A 79 4.42 4.22 1.94
N GLU A 80 3.23 4.80 1.94
CA GLU A 80 2.36 4.84 3.14
C GLU A 80 1.93 3.43 3.57
N ALA A 81 1.58 2.57 2.63
CA ALA A 81 1.23 1.18 2.93
C ALA A 81 2.40 0.40 3.54
N ARG A 82 3.63 0.60 3.04
CA ARG A 82 4.84 -0.02 3.61
C ARG A 82 5.08 0.44 5.06
N LEU A 83 5.03 1.76 5.30
CA LEU A 83 5.19 2.31 6.65
C LEU A 83 4.09 1.84 7.62
N ALA A 84 2.85 1.72 7.15
CA ALA A 84 1.75 1.22 7.96
C ALA A 84 1.93 -0.26 8.35
N ARG A 85 2.46 -1.10 7.44
CA ARG A 85 2.76 -2.51 7.72
C ARG A 85 3.86 -2.66 8.77
N GLU A 86 4.94 -1.90 8.63
CA GLU A 86 6.05 -1.91 9.60
C GLU A 86 5.57 -1.51 10.99
N LYS A 87 4.78 -0.43 11.11
CA LYS A 87 4.22 0.01 12.40
C LYS A 87 3.35 -1.05 13.06
N ARG A 88 2.48 -1.73 12.29
CA ARG A 88 1.62 -2.79 12.81
C ARG A 88 2.42 -3.98 13.31
N GLN A 89 3.43 -4.40 12.56
CA GLN A 89 4.28 -5.52 12.96
C GLN A 89 5.09 -5.19 14.22
N HIS A 90 5.65 -3.98 14.30
CA HIS A 90 6.31 -3.49 15.51
C HIS A 90 5.38 -3.43 16.71
N ALA A 91 4.15 -2.95 16.54
CA ALA A 91 3.16 -2.92 17.62
C ALA A 91 2.83 -4.32 18.13
N LEU A 92 2.53 -5.28 17.24
CA LEU A 92 2.20 -6.66 17.62
C LEU A 92 3.36 -7.35 18.35
N TRP A 93 4.59 -7.14 17.89
CA TRP A 93 5.78 -7.66 18.56
C TRP A 93 5.97 -7.04 19.95
N MET A 94 5.81 -5.73 20.08
CA MET A 94 5.93 -5.03 21.37
C MET A 94 4.84 -5.46 22.36
N THR A 95 3.60 -5.65 21.89
CA THR A 95 2.50 -6.11 22.75
C THR A 95 2.72 -7.54 23.22
N GLY A 96 3.19 -8.43 22.33
CA GLY A 96 3.53 -9.80 22.71
C GLY A 96 4.63 -9.86 23.78
N LEU A 97 5.65 -9.01 23.63
CA LEU A 97 6.73 -8.88 24.61
C LEU A 97 6.22 -8.38 25.97
N TYR A 98 5.38 -7.35 25.98
CA TYR A 98 4.82 -6.78 27.20
C TYR A 98 3.94 -7.81 27.95
N VAL A 99 3.08 -8.51 27.21
CA VAL A 99 2.23 -9.57 27.78
C VAL A 99 3.09 -10.69 28.38
N GLY A 100 4.13 -11.14 27.66
CA GLY A 100 5.05 -12.15 28.18
C GLY A 100 5.76 -11.72 29.46
N ALA A 101 6.26 -10.47 29.50
CA ALA A 101 6.91 -9.91 30.68
C ALA A 101 5.97 -9.85 31.89
N VAL A 102 4.74 -9.37 31.68
CA VAL A 102 3.71 -9.30 32.73
C VAL A 102 3.39 -10.70 33.27
N ILE A 103 3.26 -11.70 32.39
CA ILE A 103 3.00 -13.09 32.80
C ILE A 103 4.18 -13.65 33.62
N SER A 104 5.43 -13.43 33.19
CA SER A 104 6.60 -13.91 33.94
C SER A 104 6.71 -13.27 35.32
N ILE A 105 6.45 -11.97 35.44
CA ILE A 105 6.43 -11.26 36.73
C ILE A 105 5.30 -11.80 37.62
N ALA A 106 4.12 -12.03 37.06
CA ALA A 106 2.98 -12.59 37.78
C ALA A 106 3.27 -14.01 38.30
N MET A 107 3.88 -14.88 37.47
CA MET A 107 4.29 -16.22 37.89
C MET A 107 5.35 -16.19 38.98
N LEU A 108 6.33 -15.30 38.87
CA LEU A 108 7.38 -15.13 39.87
C LEU A 108 6.80 -14.63 41.19
N GLY A 109 5.90 -13.63 41.14
CA GLY A 109 5.19 -13.12 42.32
C GLY A 109 4.32 -14.19 42.98
N ALA A 110 3.61 -15.00 42.19
CA ALA A 110 2.81 -16.12 42.69
C ALA A 110 3.69 -17.18 43.38
N GLY A 111 4.85 -17.52 42.80
CA GLY A 111 5.81 -18.44 43.39
C GLY A 111 6.36 -17.95 44.74
N ILE A 112 6.69 -16.65 44.83
CA ILE A 112 7.15 -16.02 46.09
C ILE A 112 6.04 -16.03 47.15
N TYR A 113 4.79 -15.79 46.74
CA TYR A 113 3.66 -15.79 47.66
C TYR A 113 3.39 -17.17 48.27
N VAL A 114 3.53 -18.23 47.47
CA VAL A 114 3.30 -19.62 47.90
C VAL A 114 4.47 -20.19 48.73
N ALA A 115 5.72 -19.87 48.38
CA ALA A 115 6.93 -20.36 49.07
C ALA A 115 7.46 -19.37 50.12
N ARG A 116 6.58 -18.96 51.05
CA ARG A 116 6.86 -17.88 52.01
C ARG A 116 7.98 -18.21 53.02
N ASP A 117 8.16 -19.48 53.36
CA ASP A 117 9.12 -19.94 54.37
C ASP A 117 10.59 -19.95 53.92
N VAL A 118 10.89 -19.72 52.63
CA VAL A 118 12.26 -19.80 52.09
C VAL A 118 12.63 -18.60 51.20
N TRP A 119 12.17 -17.40 51.58
CA TRP A 119 12.28 -16.17 50.78
C TRP A 119 13.73 -15.76 50.39
N TRP A 120 14.73 -16.25 51.14
CA TRP A 120 16.12 -15.81 51.05
C TRP A 120 16.82 -16.56 49.92
N LEU A 121 16.55 -17.86 49.77
CA LEU A 121 17.06 -18.63 48.63
C LEU A 121 16.54 -18.05 47.30
N ALA A 122 15.29 -17.56 47.28
CA ALA A 122 14.74 -16.91 46.10
C ALA A 122 15.48 -15.60 45.76
N ILE A 123 15.85 -14.77 46.74
CA ILE A 123 16.57 -13.51 46.48
C ILE A 123 18.02 -13.78 46.02
N MET A 124 18.71 -14.75 46.62
CA MET A 124 20.09 -15.11 46.26
C MET A 124 20.18 -15.76 44.87
N LEU A 125 19.21 -16.61 44.52
CA LEU A 125 19.18 -17.30 43.23
C LEU A 125 18.62 -16.39 42.11
N CYS A 126 17.69 -15.49 42.43
CA CYS A 126 17.02 -14.65 41.43
C CYS A 126 17.69 -13.30 41.23
N GLY A 127 18.41 -12.75 42.23
CA GLY A 127 19.05 -11.43 42.15
C GLY A 127 19.96 -11.21 40.93
N PRO A 128 20.92 -12.11 40.63
CA PRO A 128 21.77 -11.98 39.45
C PRO A 128 21.00 -12.15 38.13
N SER A 129 20.01 -13.04 38.12
CA SER A 129 19.19 -13.34 36.94
C SER A 129 18.23 -12.20 36.61
N LEU A 130 17.65 -11.55 37.62
CA LEU A 130 16.84 -10.34 37.51
C LEU A 130 17.66 -9.13 37.06
N ILE A 131 18.89 -8.99 37.57
CA ILE A 131 19.83 -7.95 37.11
C ILE A 131 20.23 -8.19 35.66
N ALA A 132 20.48 -9.44 35.25
CA ALA A 132 20.78 -9.79 33.86
C ALA A 132 19.59 -9.53 32.92
N MET A 133 18.36 -9.91 33.33
CA MET A 133 17.12 -9.63 32.58
C MET A 133 16.84 -8.13 32.50
N GLY A 134 16.99 -7.40 33.61
CA GLY A 134 16.86 -5.95 33.65
C GLY A 134 17.88 -5.26 32.76
N LYS A 135 19.14 -5.75 32.74
CA LYS A 135 20.19 -5.24 31.86
C LYS A 135 19.92 -5.56 30.39
N LEU A 136 19.38 -6.75 30.07
CA LEU A 136 18.91 -7.12 28.73
C LEU A 136 17.76 -6.23 28.25
N TYR A 137 16.80 -5.92 29.14
CA TYR A 137 15.68 -5.05 28.85
C TYR A 137 16.08 -3.57 28.72
N VAL A 138 17.03 -3.10 29.55
CA VAL A 138 17.47 -1.70 29.60
C VAL A 138 18.53 -1.38 28.54
N LEU A 139 19.48 -2.28 28.24
CA LEU A 139 20.46 -2.04 27.17
C LEU A 139 19.92 -2.27 25.76
N ARG A 140 18.73 -2.88 25.63
CA ARG A 140 17.88 -2.88 24.43
C ARG A 140 18.61 -2.97 23.08
N ARG A 141 19.64 -3.82 23.05
CA ARG A 141 20.33 -4.31 21.85
C ARG A 141 20.60 -5.80 22.05
N SER A 142 19.54 -6.56 22.34
CA SER A 142 19.60 -8.01 22.17
C SER A 142 19.59 -8.28 20.67
N ASP A 143 20.80 -8.47 20.16
CA ASP A 143 21.11 -8.82 18.80
C ASP A 143 20.28 -10.05 18.37
N SER A 144 19.87 -10.10 17.10
CA SER A 144 19.09 -11.24 16.58
C SER A 144 19.84 -12.58 16.70
N GLU A 145 21.13 -12.52 16.98
CA GLU A 145 22.03 -13.65 17.19
C GLU A 145 21.80 -14.36 18.54
N ASP A 146 21.45 -13.62 19.61
CA ASP A 146 21.18 -14.23 20.92
C ASP A 146 19.88 -15.05 20.89
N MET A 147 18.86 -14.59 20.17
CA MET A 147 17.65 -15.37 19.94
C MET A 147 17.92 -16.64 19.12
N LYS A 148 18.87 -16.60 18.18
CA LYS A 148 19.28 -17.80 17.42
C LYS A 148 20.08 -18.76 18.30
N ALA A 149 20.94 -18.25 19.18
CA ALA A 149 21.68 -19.06 20.14
C ALA A 149 20.74 -19.75 21.15
N VAL A 150 19.74 -19.03 21.66
CA VAL A 150 18.72 -19.60 22.54
C VAL A 150 17.85 -20.63 21.82
N ALA A 151 17.46 -20.39 20.57
CA ALA A 151 16.69 -21.38 19.78
C ALA A 151 17.50 -22.66 19.49
N ARG A 152 18.81 -22.54 19.27
CA ARG A 152 19.71 -23.69 19.12
C ARG A 152 19.88 -24.42 20.45
N SER A 153 20.19 -23.70 21.52
CA SER A 153 20.37 -24.30 22.85
C SER A 153 19.09 -24.98 23.35
N ALA A 154 17.91 -24.42 23.07
CA ALA A 154 16.62 -25.03 23.39
C ALA A 154 16.40 -26.34 22.61
N ARG A 155 16.74 -26.36 21.31
CA ARG A 155 16.73 -27.60 20.51
C ARG A 155 17.72 -28.62 21.03
N ASP A 156 18.90 -28.18 21.45
CA ASP A 156 19.94 -29.07 21.97
C ASP A 156 19.53 -29.67 23.32
N THR A 157 18.88 -28.91 24.22
CA THR A 157 18.31 -29.46 25.46
C THR A 157 17.16 -30.43 25.19
N THR A 158 16.29 -30.15 24.22
CA THR A 158 15.19 -31.07 23.86
C THR A 158 15.73 -32.36 23.25
N ASN A 159 16.77 -32.26 22.42
CA ASN A 159 17.44 -33.43 21.85
C ASN A 159 18.22 -34.23 22.92
N ALA A 160 18.87 -33.56 23.87
CA ALA A 160 19.55 -34.21 24.99
C ALA A 160 18.56 -34.88 25.95
N ALA A 161 17.41 -34.26 26.21
CA ALA A 161 16.33 -34.86 27.00
C ALA A 161 15.73 -36.09 26.31
N GLY A 162 15.66 -36.10 24.97
CA GLY A 162 15.25 -37.27 24.19
C GLY A 162 16.24 -38.44 24.24
N GLN A 163 17.53 -38.19 24.54
CA GLN A 163 18.54 -39.25 24.71
C GLN A 163 18.70 -39.73 26.16
N ALA A 164 18.15 -39.01 27.15
CA ALA A 164 18.23 -39.37 28.56
C ALA A 164 17.09 -40.30 29.03
N GLN A 165 16.45 -41.03 28.12
CA GLN A 165 15.42 -42.00 28.48
C GLN A 165 16.10 -43.31 28.96
N PRO A 166 15.94 -43.71 30.24
CA PRO A 166 16.62 -44.89 30.77
C PRO A 166 16.12 -46.17 30.07
N PRO A 167 17.00 -47.17 29.83
CA PRO A 167 16.63 -48.40 29.16
C PRO A 167 15.54 -49.15 29.95
N PRO A 168 14.56 -49.78 29.27
CA PRO A 168 13.53 -50.54 29.94
C PRO A 168 14.17 -51.70 30.73
N LEU A 169 13.87 -51.75 32.02
CA LEU A 169 14.29 -52.82 32.93
C LEU A 169 13.61 -54.15 32.50
N PRO A 170 14.33 -55.28 32.51
CA PRO A 170 13.81 -56.60 32.13
C PRO A 170 12.78 -57.17 33.12
#